data_AF-I6WAU1-F1
#
_entry.id   AF-I6WAU1-F1
#
_cell.length_a   1.000
_cell.length_b   1.000
_cell.length_c   1.000
_cell.angle_alpha   90.00
_cell.angle_beta   90.00
_cell.angle_gamma   90.00
#
_symmetry.space_group_name_H-M   'P 1'
#
loop_
_entity.id
_entity.type
_entity.pdbx_description
1 polymer ?
#
loop_
_entity_poly.entity_id
_entity_poly.type
_entity_poly.pdbx_seq_one_letter_code
_entity_poly.pdbx_strand_id
1 'polypeptide(L)'
;RNNVGPSKPISQPRRNIVGCRIQHGWKEGSGPVTQWKGTVLDQVPVNPSLYLIKYDGFDCVYGLELHKDERVSALEVLPDR
;
A
#
# COMPACT_ATOMS: atom_id res chain seq x y z
N ARG A 1 15.16 1.70 -41.03
CA ARG A 1 14.63 0.57 -40.21
C ARG A 1 15.26 0.70 -38.84
N ASN A 2 14.66 1.50 -37.96
CA ASN A 2 15.24 1.81 -36.65
C ASN A 2 14.43 1.07 -35.60
N ASN A 3 14.94 -0.10 -35.18
CA ASN A 3 14.33 -0.89 -34.11
C ASN A 3 14.62 -0.19 -32.78
N VAL A 4 13.64 0.50 -32.23
CA VAL A 4 13.62 0.89 -30.82
C VAL A 4 13.31 -0.39 -30.04
N GLY A 5 14.32 -0.90 -29.32
CA GLY A 5 14.13 -2.03 -28.40
C GLY A 5 13.14 -1.68 -27.28
N PRO A 6 12.52 -2.68 -26.63
CA PRO A 6 11.56 -2.43 -25.56
C PRO A 6 12.24 -1.67 -24.42
N SER A 7 11.76 -0.46 -24.15
CA SER A 7 12.13 0.31 -22.97
C SER A 7 11.77 -0.52 -21.73
N LYS A 8 12.79 -0.80 -20.90
CA LYS A 8 12.56 -1.33 -19.56
C LYS A 8 11.54 -0.42 -18.86
N PRO A 9 10.50 -0.95 -18.19
CA PRO A 9 9.62 -0.12 -17.40
C PRO A 9 10.48 0.56 -16.34
N ILE A 10 10.63 1.87 -16.46
CA ILE A 10 11.21 2.71 -15.42
C ILE A 10 10.33 2.45 -14.20
N SER A 11 10.91 1.82 -13.17
CA SER A 11 10.24 1.68 -11.88
C SER A 11 9.89 3.08 -11.44
N GLN A 12 8.60 3.45 -11.54
CA GLN A 12 8.14 4.74 -11.08
C GLN A 12 8.63 4.92 -9.64
N PRO A 13 9.21 6.08 -9.28
CA PRO A 13 9.58 6.33 -7.90
C PRO A 13 8.33 6.06 -7.05
N ARG A 14 8.44 5.16 -6.08
CA ARG A 14 7.32 4.84 -5.19
C ARG A 14 6.86 6.17 -4.58
N ARG A 15 5.64 6.57 -4.92
CA ARG A 15 5.05 7.81 -4.41
C ARG A 15 5.07 7.72 -2.88
N ASN A 16 5.51 8.77 -2.20
CA ASN A 16 5.40 8.81 -0.74
C ASN A 16 3.91 8.78 -0.40
N ILE A 17 3.47 7.73 0.29
CA ILE A 17 2.07 7.53 0.68
C ILE A 17 1.82 7.93 2.14
N VAL A 18 2.86 8.35 2.88
CA VAL A 18 2.70 8.86 4.25
C VAL A 18 1.80 10.11 4.21
N GLY A 19 0.80 10.14 5.09
CA GLY A 19 -0.24 11.16 5.15
C GLY A 19 -1.44 10.89 4.23
N CYS A 20 -1.30 10.04 3.21
CA CYS A 20 -2.39 9.77 2.28
C CYS A 20 -3.47 8.88 2.87
N ARG A 21 -4.70 9.04 2.37
CA ARG A 21 -5.75 8.03 2.53
C ARG A 21 -5.56 6.88 1.56
N ILE A 22 -5.77 5.66 2.04
CA ILE A 22 -5.64 4.43 1.27
C ILE A 22 -6.88 3.54 1.40
N GLN A 23 -7.07 2.67 0.42
CA GLN A 23 -7.91 1.48 0.54
C GLN A 23 -7.17 0.25 0.04
N HIS A 24 -7.46 -0.91 0.62
CA HIS A 24 -6.96 -2.19 0.13
C HIS A 24 -7.85 -3.36 0.59
N GLY A 25 -7.78 -4.44 -0.16
CA GLY A 25 -8.29 -5.74 0.25
C GLY A 25 -7.36 -6.42 1.24
N TRP A 26 -7.94 -7.18 2.17
CA TRP A 26 -7.26 -8.09 3.08
C TRP A 26 -7.85 -9.50 2.97
N LYS A 27 -7.00 -10.51 2.78
CA LYS A 27 -7.42 -11.91 2.73
C LYS A 27 -6.64 -12.76 3.72
N GLU A 28 -7.33 -13.29 4.73
CA GLU A 28 -6.75 -14.23 5.67
C GLU A 28 -6.92 -15.67 5.15
N GLY A 29 -5.81 -16.31 4.74
CA GLY A 29 -5.82 -17.67 4.21
C GLY A 29 -6.79 -17.88 3.03
N SER A 30 -7.66 -18.87 3.15
CA SER A 30 -8.72 -19.16 2.16
C SER A 30 -10.03 -18.39 2.41
N GLY A 31 -10.06 -17.49 3.39
CA GLY A 31 -11.24 -16.70 3.74
C GLY A 31 -11.65 -15.68 2.67
N PRO A 32 -12.79 -15.00 2.87
CA PRO A 32 -13.23 -13.93 1.99
C PRO A 32 -12.29 -12.72 2.06
N VAL A 33 -12.25 -11.93 0.99
CA VAL A 33 -11.55 -10.65 0.97
C VAL A 33 -12.40 -9.61 1.70
N THR A 34 -11.80 -8.91 2.66
CA THR A 34 -12.39 -7.77 3.36
C THR A 34 -11.77 -6.47 2.87
N GLN A 35 -12.54 -5.40 2.79
CA GLN A 35 -12.05 -4.09 2.32
C GLN A 35 -11.77 -3.16 3.50
N TRP A 36 -10.59 -2.54 3.49
CA TRP A 36 -10.10 -1.69 4.57
C TRP A 36 -9.73 -0.32 4.05
N LYS A 37 -10.05 0.72 4.83
CA LYS A 37 -9.69 2.11 4.56
C LYS A 37 -8.97 2.71 5.75
N GLY A 38 -7.88 3.43 5.48
CA GLY A 38 -6.98 3.92 6.52
C GLY A 38 -6.11 5.09 6.05
N THR A 39 -5.44 5.76 6.99
CA THR A 39 -4.41 6.77 6.71
C THR A 39 -3.08 6.12 7.06
N VAL A 40 -2.11 6.25 6.16
CA VAL A 40 -0.73 5.92 6.47
C VAL A 40 -0.15 7.04 7.34
N LEU A 41 0.18 6.71 8.59
CA LEU A 41 0.69 7.66 9.56
C LEU A 41 2.19 7.91 9.39
N ASP A 42 2.95 6.84 9.19
CA ASP A 42 4.40 6.91 9.09
C ASP A 42 4.98 5.67 8.37
N GLN A 43 6.23 5.79 7.93
CA GLN A 43 7.03 4.68 7.39
C GLN A 43 8.22 4.44 8.32
N VAL A 44 8.39 3.20 8.77
CA VAL A 44 9.40 2.88 9.79
C VAL A 44 10.82 3.03 9.21
N PRO A 45 11.69 3.91 9.75
CA PRO A 45 12.99 4.19 9.13
C PRO A 45 13.94 2.99 9.09
N VAL A 46 13.89 2.12 10.11
CA VAL A 46 14.71 0.91 10.21
C VAL A 46 14.22 -0.23 9.32
N ASN A 47 12.97 -0.16 8.83
CA ASN A 47 12.42 -1.08 7.83
C ASN A 47 11.47 -0.29 6.90
N PRO A 48 11.97 0.27 5.78
CA PRO A 48 11.15 1.05 4.86
C PRO A 48 10.04 0.26 4.16
N SER A 49 9.94 -1.05 4.37
CA SER A 49 8.80 -1.81 3.85
C SER A 49 7.58 -1.69 4.75
N LEU A 50 7.77 -1.35 6.03
CA LEU A 50 6.73 -1.34 7.06
C LEU A 50 6.11 0.05 7.19
N TYR A 51 4.79 0.11 7.10
CA TYR A 51 3.99 1.32 7.25
C TYR A 51 3.12 1.21 8.50
N LEU A 52 2.98 2.32 9.23
CA LEU A 52 2.03 2.46 10.33
C LEU A 52 0.72 3.02 9.77
N ILE A 53 -0.41 2.33 10.00
CA ILE A 53 -1.71 2.67 9.43
C ILE A 53 -2.76 2.76 10.53
N LYS A 54 -3.59 3.81 10.46
CA LYS A 54 -4.80 3.96 11.27
C LYS A 54 -6.02 3.71 10.40
N TYR A 55 -6.72 2.60 10.65
CA TYR A 55 -7.96 2.25 9.97
C TYR A 55 -9.18 2.99 10.52
N ASP A 56 -10.19 3.15 9.68
CA ASP A 56 -11.49 3.72 10.08
C ASP A 56 -12.24 2.79 11.03
N GLY A 57 -12.81 3.34 12.10
CA GLY A 57 -13.64 2.59 13.05
C GLY A 57 -12.90 1.74 14.07
N PHE A 58 -11.56 1.73 14.07
CA PHE A 58 -10.73 0.98 15.02
C PHE A 58 -9.74 1.91 15.72
N ASP A 59 -9.57 1.82 17.04
CA ASP A 59 -8.65 2.72 17.77
C ASP A 59 -7.17 2.36 17.59
N CYS A 60 -6.87 1.10 17.25
CA CYS A 60 -5.51 0.61 17.10
C CYS A 60 -4.78 1.19 15.87
N VAL A 61 -3.45 1.25 15.98
CA VAL A 61 -2.52 1.47 14.87
C VAL A 61 -1.89 0.13 14.48
N TYR A 62 -1.80 -0.13 13.19
CA TYR A 62 -1.31 -1.40 12.65
C TYR A 62 -0.04 -1.18 11.83
N GLY A 63 0.93 -2.10 11.98
CA GLY A 63 2.13 -2.14 11.14
C GLY A 63 1.97 -3.17 10.03
N LEU A 64 2.04 -2.75 8.76
CA LEU A 64 1.93 -3.67 7.61
C LEU A 64 2.96 -3.36 6.53
N GLU A 65 3.51 -4.41 5.93
CA GLU A 65 4.33 -4.28 4.73
C GLU A 65 3.45 -4.23 3.48
N LEU A 66 2.75 -3.12 3.27
CA LEU A 66 1.68 -2.95 2.26
C LEU A 66 2.02 -3.43 0.84
N HIS A 67 3.30 -3.40 0.45
CA HIS A 67 3.76 -3.80 -0.89
C HIS A 67 4.36 -5.22 -0.95
N LYS A 68 4.48 -5.91 0.18
CA LYS A 68 5.11 -7.23 0.29
C LYS A 68 4.21 -8.28 0.93
N ASP A 69 3.25 -7.87 1.75
CA ASP A 69 2.33 -8.78 2.41
C ASP A 69 1.32 -9.33 1.39
N GLU A 70 1.37 -10.64 1.14
CA GLU A 70 0.51 -11.33 0.16
C GLU A 70 -0.98 -11.29 0.52
N ARG A 71 -1.31 -10.99 1.79
CA ARG A 71 -2.69 -10.81 2.25
C ARG A 71 -3.28 -9.47 1.78
N VAL A 72 -2.43 -8.50 1.46
CA VAL A 72 -2.81 -7.18 0.95
C VAL A 72 -3.00 -7.26 -0.56
N SER A 73 -4.15 -6.80 -1.04
CA SER A 73 -4.47 -6.76 -2.47
C SER A 73 -5.12 -5.43 -2.86
N ALA A 74 -5.02 -5.06 -4.14
CA ALA A 74 -5.66 -3.86 -4.69
C ALA A 74 -5.41 -2.58 -3.85
N LEU A 75 -4.17 -2.39 -3.41
CA LEU A 75 -3.78 -1.17 -2.69
C LEU A 75 -3.94 0.05 -3.60
N GLU A 76 -4.75 1.01 -3.16
CA GLU A 76 -5.02 2.25 -3.86
C GLU A 76 -4.88 3.44 -2.90
N VAL A 77 -4.24 4.50 -3.39
CA VAL A 77 -4.23 5.80 -2.72
C VAL A 77 -5.47 6.57 -3.14
N LEU A 78 -6.32 6.91 -2.18
CA LEU A 78 -7.53 7.69 -2.38
C LEU A 78 -7.17 9.17 -2.54
N PRO A 79 -7.97 9.95 -3.31
CA PRO A 79 -7.78 11.39 -3.39
C PRO A 79 -7.95 12.02 -2.00
N ASP A 80 -7.10 13.00 -1.69
CA ASP A 80 -7.29 13.86 -0.52
C ASP A 80 -8.61 14.63 -0.69
N ARG A 81 -9.29 14.90 0.43
CA ARG A 81 -10.52 15.69 0.46
C ARG A 81 -10.25 17.17 0.31
#